data_AF-A0A5C5SQ18-F1
#
_entry.id   AF-A0A5C5SQ18-F1
#
_cell.length_a   1.000
_cell.length_b   1.000
_cell.length_c   1.000
_cell.angle_alpha   90.00
_cell.angle_beta   90.00
_cell.angle_gamma   90.00
#
_symmetry.space_group_name_H-M   'P 1'
#
loop_
_entity.id
_entity.type
_entity.pdbx_description
1 polymer ?
#
loop_
_entity_poly.entity_id
_entity_poly.type
_entity_poly.pdbx_seq_one_letter_code
_entity_poly.pdbx_strand_id
1 'polypeptide(L)' 'MHPKAFRVASGYEVVKGYVTFPSGLVVDIEPGETIEVYVALTGRRGICVGRHTYAELAPEKPPQGLLVGD' A
#
# COMPACT_ATOMS: atom_id res chain seq x y z
N MET A 1 -10.39 0.78 -16.79
CA MET A 1 -9.73 0.12 -15.64
C MET A 1 -10.28 0.76 -14.38
N HIS A 2 -10.59 -0.03 -13.36
CA HIS A 2 -11.12 0.47 -12.09
C HIS A 2 -9.99 0.63 -11.08
N PRO A 3 -10.04 1.59 -10.15
CA PRO A 3 -9.06 1.68 -9.07
C PRO A 3 -9.03 0.38 -8.25
N LYS A 4 -7.85 0.06 -7.70
CA LYS A 4 -7.66 -1.06 -6.78
C LYS A 4 -7.55 -0.52 -5.36
N ALA A 5 -8.41 -0.99 -4.48
CA ALA A 5 -8.42 -0.59 -3.08
C ALA A 5 -7.72 -1.64 -2.21
N PHE A 6 -6.82 -1.19 -1.34
CA PHE A 6 -6.17 -2.05 -0.35
C PHE A 6 -6.18 -1.38 1.01
N ARG A 7 -6.38 -2.18 2.07
CA ARG A 7 -6.18 -1.70 3.44
C ARG A 7 -4.73 -1.90 3.85
N VAL A 8 -4.11 -0.89 4.46
CA VAL A 8 -2.73 -0.98 4.97
C VAL A 8 -2.71 -1.86 6.22
N ALA A 9 -1.87 -2.90 6.21
CA ALA A 9 -1.75 -3.83 7.33
C ALA A 9 -1.12 -3.16 8.57
N SER A 10 -1.37 -3.73 9.75
CA SER A 10 -0.74 -3.27 11.00
C SER A 10 0.78 -3.38 10.92
N GLY A 11 1.48 -2.35 11.40
CA GLY A 11 2.95 -2.27 11.36
C GLY A 11 3.53 -1.85 10.01
N TYR A 12 2.69 -1.42 9.07
CA TYR A 12 3.10 -0.91 7.76
C TYR A 12 2.57 0.50 7.50
N GLU A 13 3.19 1.14 6.52
CA GLU A 13 2.79 2.42 5.94
C GLU A 13 2.92 2.34 4.42
N VAL A 14 2.02 2.97 3.70
CA VAL A 14 2.06 3.05 2.23
C VAL A 14 2.25 4.48 1.79
N VAL A 15 3.13 4.69 0.82
CA VAL A 15 3.36 5.98 0.19
C VAL A 15 2.89 5.92 -1.25
N LYS A 16 2.04 6.87 -1.63
CA LYS A 16 1.54 7.07 -2.99
C LYS A 16 1.88 8.49 -3.43
N GLY A 17 2.92 8.65 -4.22
CA GLY A 17 3.49 9.96 -4.53
C GLY A 17 3.97 10.67 -3.27
N TYR A 18 3.31 11.78 -2.91
CA TYR A 18 3.60 12.56 -1.69
C TYR A 18 2.66 12.26 -0.53
N VAL A 19 1.64 11.41 -0.73
CA VAL A 19 0.65 11.07 0.28
C VAL A 19 1.08 9.81 1.01
N THR A 20 0.93 9.84 2.33
CA THR A 20 1.30 8.75 3.23
C THR A 20 0.05 8.20 3.91
N PHE A 21 -0.12 6.88 3.84
CA PHE A 21 -1.25 6.15 4.38
C PHE A 21 -0.75 5.24 5.52
N PRO A 22 -1.00 5.60 6.80
CA PRO A 22 -0.65 4.74 7.93
C PRO A 22 -1.51 3.46 7.98
N SER A 23 -1.08 2.51 8.81
CA SER A 23 -1.79 1.26 9.08
C SER A 23 -3.27 1.46 9.37
N GLY A 24 -4.12 0.61 8.79
CA GLY A 24 -5.56 0.60 8.98
C GLY A 24 -6.34 1.45 7.99
N LEU A 25 -5.69 2.39 7.27
CA LEU A 25 -6.34 3.16 6.21
C LEU A 25 -6.47 2.37 4.92
N VAL A 26 -7.43 2.77 4.07
CA VAL A 26 -7.57 2.27 2.71
C VAL A 26 -6.85 3.21 1.76
N VAL A 27 -6.09 2.64 0.84
CA VAL A 27 -5.44 3.34 -0.27
C VAL A 27 -6.06 2.85 -1.57
N ASP A 28 -6.60 3.79 -2.34
CA ASP A 28 -7.01 3.56 -3.72
C ASP A 28 -5.84 3.82 -4.65
N ILE A 29 -5.51 2.86 -5.51
CA ILE A 29 -4.48 2.99 -6.54
C ILE A 29 -5.15 3.03 -7.92
N GLU A 30 -4.94 4.13 -8.62
CA GLU A 30 -5.41 4.36 -9.98
C GLU A 30 -4.47 3.71 -11.02
N PRO A 31 -4.97 3.40 -12.23
CA PRO A 31 -4.14 2.95 -13.33
C PRO A 31 -2.98 3.93 -13.62
N GLY A 32 -1.75 3.41 -13.62
CA GLY A 32 -0.54 4.20 -13.84
C GLY A 32 0.12 4.74 -12.57
N GLU A 33 -0.53 4.61 -11.40
CA GLU A 33 0.09 4.94 -10.13
C GLU A 33 1.08 3.85 -9.68
N THR A 34 2.00 4.27 -8.82
CA THR A 34 2.96 3.42 -8.12
C THR A 34 2.89 3.72 -6.64
N ILE A 35 2.97 2.67 -5.84
CA ILE A 35 3.05 2.78 -4.38
C ILE A 35 4.36 2.19 -3.86
N GLU A 36 4.76 2.66 -2.69
CA GLU A 36 5.87 2.11 -1.92
C GLU A 36 5.35 1.70 -0.55
N VAL A 37 5.72 0.50 -0.11
CA VAL A 37 5.29 -0.07 1.17
C VAL A 37 6.47 -0.09 2.11
N TYR A 38 6.28 0.44 3.31
CA TYR A 38 7.30 0.55 4.34
C TYR A 38 6.87 -0.17 5.61
N VAL A 39 7.84 -0.73 6.34
CA VAL A 39 7.63 -1.19 7.72
C VAL A 39 7.62 0.02 8.64
N ALA A 40 6.60 0.13 9.50
CA ALA A 40 6.37 1.26 10.41
C ALA A 40 5.94 0.79 11.81
N LEU A 41 6.69 -0.15 12.42
CA LEU A 41 6.34 -0.79 13.70
C LEU A 41 6.18 0.19 14.89
N THR A 42 6.82 1.35 14.84
CA THR A 42 6.79 2.37 15.91
C THR A 42 6.11 3.67 15.49
N GLY A 43 5.34 3.64 14.39
CA GLY A 43 4.73 4.84 13.81
C GLY A 43 5.71 5.77 13.09
N ARG A 44 6.96 5.34 12.91
CA ARG A 44 7.95 5.99 12.04
C ARG A 44 8.20 5.13 10.82
N ARG A 45 8.27 5.75 9.65
CA ARG A 45 8.68 5.08 8.40
C ARG A 45 10.06 4.45 8.58
N GLY A 46 10.10 3.13 8.47
CA GLY A 46 11.32 2.33 8.50
C GLY A 46 11.76 1.94 7.10
N ILE A 47 11.94 0.64 6.88
CA ILE A 47 12.51 0.08 5.66
C ILE A 47 11.44 -0.03 4.57
N CYS A 48 11.77 0.39 3.34
CA CYS A 48 10.96 0.10 2.16
C CYS A 48 11.04 -1.40 1.85
N VAL A 49 9.91 -2.10 1.94
CA VAL A 49 9.81 -3.54 1.69
C VAL A 49 9.28 -3.87 0.30
N GLY A 50 8.76 -2.89 -0.41
CA GLY A 50 8.28 -3.10 -1.78
C GLY A 50 7.91 -1.80 -2.48
N ARG A 51 8.15 -1.77 -3.78
CA ARG A 51 7.62 -0.75 -4.70
C ARG A 51 6.81 -1.48 -5.76
N HIS A 52 5.55 -1.09 -5.92
CA HIS A 52 4.59 -1.81 -6.76
C HIS A 52 3.88 -0.85 -7.69
N THR A 53 3.87 -1.16 -8.98
CA THR A 53 3.03 -0.52 -9.97
C THR A 53 1.60 -1.06 -9.87
N TYR A 54 0.64 -0.30 -10.40
CA TYR A 54 -0.75 -0.74 -10.50
C TYR A 54 -0.91 -2.14 -11.14
N ALA A 55 -0.07 -2.50 -12.11
CA ALA A 55 -0.14 -3.79 -12.80
C ALA A 55 0.26 -4.97 -11.91
N GLU A 56 1.19 -4.76 -10.98
CA GLU A 56 1.71 -5.80 -10.07
C GLU A 56 0.79 -6.04 -8.86
N LEU A 57 -0.11 -5.10 -8.56
CA LEU A 57 -1.06 -5.21 -7.46
C LEU A 57 -2.21 -6.14 -7.84
N ALA A 58 -2.28 -7.32 -7.22
CA ALA A 58 -3.37 -8.27 -7.38
C ALA A 58 -4.26 -8.27 -6.11
N PRO A 59 -5.54 -7.84 -6.17
CA PRO A 59 -6.43 -7.88 -5.01
C PRO A 59 -6.56 -9.26 -4.38
N GLU A 60 -6.55 -10.33 -5.18
CA GLU A 60 -6.61 -11.72 -4.73
C GLU A 60 -5.32 -12.21 -4.05
N LYS A 61 -4.21 -11.48 -4.23
CA LYS A 61 -2.90 -11.80 -3.65
C LYS A 61 -2.15 -10.49 -3.36
N PRO A 62 -2.57 -9.75 -2.32
CA PRO A 62 -1.98 -8.46 -2.00
C PRO A 62 -0.50 -8.64 -1.61
N PRO A 63 0.38 -7.68 -2.00
CA PRO A 63 1.77 -7.72 -1.56
C PRO A 63 1.88 -7.51 -0.04
N GLN A 64 3.06 -7.80 0.50
CA GLN A 64 3.34 -7.64 1.92
C GLN A 64 3.00 -6.22 2.39
N GLY A 65 2.28 -6.13 3.51
CA GLY A 65 1.85 -4.85 4.08
C GLY A 65 0.52 -4.31 3.55
N LEU A 66 -0.10 -5.00 2.59
CA LEU A 66 -1.46 -4.71 2.10
C LEU A 66 -2.41 -5.86 2.40
N LEU A 67 -3.67 -5.53 2.60
CA LEU A 67 -4.79 -6.44 2.75
C LEU A 67 -5.85 -6.10 1.70
N VAL A 68 -6.67 -7.08 1.33
CA VAL A 68 -7.85 -6.85 0.48
C VAL A 68 -8.71 -5.78 1.14
N GLY A 69 -9.05 -4.72 0.40
CA GLY A 69 -10.03 -3.73 0.83
C GLY A 69 -11.40 -4.38 0.91
N ASP A 70 -12.11 -4.17 2.02
CA ASP A 70 -13.53 -4.51 2.16
C ASP A 70 -14.39 -3.49 1.38
#